data_AF-A0A359C7X3-F1
#
_entry.id   AF-A0A359C7X3-F1
#
_cell.length_a   1.000
_cell.length_b   1.000
_cell.length_c   1.000
_cell.angle_alpha   90.00
_cell.angle_beta   90.00
_cell.angle_gamma   90.00
#
_symmetry.space_group_name_H-M   'P 1'
#
loop_
_entity.id
_entity.type
_entity.pdbx_description
1 polymer ?
#
loop_
_entity_poly.entity_id
_entity_poly.type
_entity_poly.pdbx_seq_one_letter_code
_entity_poly.pdbx_strand_id
1 'polypeptide(L)'
;MFSVLLVFLLAAWGVSPAIGAHHESASGVLDGKTFVIQEGEKGKEAKGSDTLVFKDGKFRSVGCEKYGFGDGPYTATVQGDTVTFVADTTSEKKGKMHWEGTVQGDRIQVNYVWVDRTHWYKPNPKPLEKWGKGELKKGE
;
A
#
# COMPACT_ATOMS: atom_id res chain seq x y z
N MET A 1 -2.32 -14.51 -80.41
CA MET A 1 -3.38 -15.07 -79.55
C MET A 1 -3.18 -14.54 -78.15
N PHE A 2 -4.31 -14.30 -77.46
CA PHE A 2 -4.51 -13.49 -76.27
C PHE A 2 -3.72 -13.90 -75.01
N SER A 3 -3.57 -12.91 -74.10
CA SER A 3 -3.89 -13.00 -72.66
C SER A 3 -2.79 -13.05 -71.58
N VAL A 4 -2.79 -11.94 -70.82
CA VAL A 4 -2.98 -11.84 -69.35
C VAL A 4 -1.72 -11.75 -68.46
N LEU A 5 -1.52 -10.49 -68.04
CA LEU A 5 -0.99 -10.00 -66.77
C LEU A 5 -1.39 -10.86 -65.56
N LEU A 6 -0.49 -11.10 -64.59
CA LEU A 6 -0.89 -11.06 -63.19
C LEU A 6 0.28 -10.74 -62.25
N VAL A 7 0.22 -9.52 -61.73
CA VAL A 7 0.97 -9.03 -60.57
C VAL A 7 0.33 -9.61 -59.32
N PHE A 8 1.13 -10.18 -58.42
CA PHE A 8 0.72 -10.33 -57.02
C PHE A 8 1.77 -9.72 -56.10
N LEU A 9 1.51 -8.44 -55.78
CA LEU A 9 1.95 -7.81 -54.54
C LEU A 9 1.24 -8.52 -53.38
N LEU A 10 1.98 -9.22 -52.52
CA LEU A 10 1.50 -9.60 -51.20
C LEU A 10 2.05 -8.60 -50.19
N ALA A 11 1.17 -7.69 -49.78
CA ALA A 11 1.38 -6.80 -48.65
C ALA A 11 1.46 -7.64 -47.38
N ALA A 12 2.62 -7.62 -46.72
CA ALA A 12 2.79 -8.18 -45.39
C ALA A 12 1.98 -7.33 -44.40
N TRP A 13 0.84 -7.85 -43.93
CA TRP A 13 0.17 -7.33 -42.75
C TRP A 13 1.01 -7.66 -41.52
N GLY A 14 1.84 -6.69 -41.12
CA GLY A 14 2.53 -6.70 -39.84
C GLY A 14 1.49 -6.53 -38.72
N VAL A 15 1.11 -7.64 -38.10
CA VAL A 15 0.36 -7.62 -36.84
C VAL A 15 1.36 -7.18 -35.77
N SER A 16 1.36 -5.90 -35.42
CA SER A 16 2.09 -5.43 -34.25
C SER A 16 1.36 -5.96 -33.01
N PRO A 17 1.99 -6.77 -32.14
CA PRO A 17 1.41 -7.02 -30.84
C PRO A 17 1.48 -5.69 -30.08
N ALA A 18 0.32 -5.10 -29.83
CA ALA A 18 0.20 -4.09 -28.79
C ALA A 18 0.65 -4.78 -27.49
N ILE A 19 1.84 -4.43 -27.01
CA ILE A 19 2.27 -4.73 -25.66
C ILE A 19 1.26 -4.02 -24.77
N GLY A 20 0.26 -4.77 -24.31
CA GLY A 20 -0.61 -4.33 -23.25
C GLY A 20 0.28 -3.99 -22.07
N ALA A 21 0.27 -2.72 -21.66
CA ALA A 21 0.75 -2.37 -20.34
C ALA A 21 -0.08 -3.19 -19.36
N HIS A 22 0.51 -4.27 -18.83
CA HIS A 22 0.01 -4.90 -17.64
C HIS A 22 0.13 -3.84 -16.54
N HIS A 23 -0.95 -3.14 -16.28
CA HIS A 23 -1.11 -2.43 -15.02
C HIS A 23 -1.34 -3.54 -13.99
N GLU A 24 -0.25 -4.19 -13.58
CA GLU A 24 -0.27 -5.10 -12.46
C GLU A 24 -0.76 -4.28 -11.28
N SER A 25 -2.01 -4.51 -10.90
CA SER A 25 -2.53 -3.95 -9.67
C SER A 25 -1.65 -4.53 -8.58
N ALA A 26 -0.67 -3.75 -8.11
CA ALA A 26 0.39 -4.22 -7.21
C ALA A 26 -0.12 -4.49 -5.78
N SER A 27 -1.42 -4.73 -5.61
CA SER A 27 -1.98 -5.39 -4.44
C SER A 27 -1.24 -6.71 -4.24
N GLY A 28 -0.53 -6.84 -3.13
CA GLY A 28 0.25 -8.02 -2.79
C GLY A 28 1.77 -7.88 -2.88
N VAL A 29 2.34 -6.81 -3.46
CA VAL A 29 3.82 -6.67 -3.57
C VAL A 29 4.55 -6.61 -2.21
N LEU A 30 3.82 -6.23 -1.16
CA LEU A 30 4.30 -6.21 0.21
C LEU A 30 3.90 -7.46 1.00
N ASP A 31 3.08 -8.36 0.45
CA ASP A 31 2.62 -9.55 1.18
C ASP A 31 3.78 -10.42 1.66
N GLY A 32 3.63 -10.97 2.87
CA GLY A 32 4.67 -11.73 3.55
C GLY A 32 5.72 -10.85 4.25
N LYS A 33 5.74 -9.53 4.01
CA LYS A 33 6.66 -8.62 4.71
C LYS A 33 6.09 -8.23 6.07
N THR A 34 6.97 -8.20 7.06
CA THR A 34 6.70 -7.69 8.40
C THR A 34 7.76 -6.67 8.74
N PHE A 35 7.37 -5.49 9.21
CA PHE A 35 8.29 -4.42 9.61
C PHE A 35 8.12 -4.10 11.09
N VAL A 36 9.21 -3.80 11.77
CA VAL A 36 9.19 -3.28 13.14
C VAL A 36 9.54 -1.81 13.09
N ILE A 37 8.64 -0.95 13.55
CA ILE A 37 8.78 0.51 13.50
C ILE A 37 8.88 1.09 14.92
N GLN A 38 9.60 2.20 15.02
CA GLN A 38 9.42 3.19 16.09
C GLN A 38 8.45 4.27 15.60
N GLU A 39 7.58 4.75 16.47
CA GLU A 39 6.52 5.69 16.12
C GLU A 39 6.30 6.81 17.15
N GLY A 40 5.75 7.92 16.68
CA GLY A 40 5.44 9.10 17.48
C GLY A 40 4.32 9.94 16.85
N GLU A 41 3.85 10.93 17.61
CA GLU A 41 2.98 11.97 17.05
C GLU A 41 3.80 12.92 16.17
N LYS A 42 3.17 13.51 15.15
CA LYS A 42 3.83 14.48 14.26
C LYS A 42 4.46 15.62 15.05
N GLY A 43 5.72 15.92 14.74
CA GLY A 43 6.51 16.95 15.42
C GLY A 43 7.06 16.54 16.78
N LYS A 44 6.87 15.29 17.21
CA LYS A 44 7.42 14.74 18.46
C LYS A 44 8.34 13.55 18.18
N GLU A 45 9.23 13.27 19.12
CA GLU A 45 10.10 12.09 19.10
C GLU A 45 9.29 10.78 19.20
N ALA A 46 9.92 9.68 18.81
CA ALA A 46 9.34 8.35 18.94
C ALA A 46 9.11 8.01 20.43
N LYS A 47 7.93 7.49 20.73
CA LYS A 47 7.53 7.06 22.09
C LYS A 47 6.92 5.67 22.14
N GLY A 48 6.84 5.00 21.00
CA GLY A 48 6.27 3.66 20.90
C GLY A 48 6.89 2.88 19.77
N SER A 49 6.62 1.58 19.76
CA SER A 49 6.96 0.69 18.68
C SER A 49 5.72 -0.03 18.19
N ASP A 50 5.72 -0.41 16.92
CA ASP A 50 4.66 -1.20 16.31
C ASP A 50 5.25 -2.24 15.35
N THR A 51 4.48 -3.29 15.07
CA THR A 51 4.78 -4.29 14.04
C THR A 51 3.72 -4.19 12.95
N LEU A 52 4.17 -3.84 11.75
CA LEU A 52 3.35 -3.72 10.56
C LEU A 52 3.44 -4.99 9.73
N VAL A 53 2.32 -5.64 9.47
CA VAL A 53 2.23 -6.91 8.74
C VAL A 53 1.44 -6.71 7.46
N PHE A 54 1.99 -7.19 6.36
CA PHE A 54 1.32 -7.27 5.07
C PHE A 54 1.08 -8.73 4.71
N LYS A 55 -0.17 -9.11 4.44
CA LYS A 55 -0.54 -10.49 4.14
C LYS A 55 -1.86 -10.55 3.37
N ASP A 56 -1.91 -11.33 2.30
CA ASP A 56 -3.11 -11.59 1.51
C ASP A 56 -3.83 -10.30 1.05
N GLY A 57 -3.07 -9.29 0.65
CA GLY A 57 -3.59 -7.97 0.26
C GLY A 57 -4.11 -7.12 1.44
N LYS A 58 -3.80 -7.51 2.68
CA LYS A 58 -4.19 -6.82 3.91
C LYS A 58 -3.00 -6.25 4.65
N PHE A 59 -3.22 -5.06 5.21
CA PHE A 59 -2.32 -4.39 6.13
C PHE A 59 -2.85 -4.52 7.55
N ARG A 60 -1.95 -4.75 8.50
CA ARG A 60 -2.28 -4.87 9.92
C ARG A 60 -1.21 -4.21 10.79
N SER A 61 -1.65 -3.40 11.74
CA SER A 61 -0.83 -2.85 12.83
C SER A 61 -1.09 -3.66 14.11
N VAL A 62 -0.11 -4.46 14.53
CA VAL A 62 -0.25 -5.34 15.72
C VAL A 62 -0.44 -4.52 16.99
N GLY A 63 0.30 -3.41 17.12
CA GLY A 63 0.22 -2.50 18.25
C GLY A 63 -1.14 -1.79 18.38
N CYS A 64 -1.92 -1.71 17.30
CA CYS A 64 -3.26 -1.13 17.31
C CYS A 64 -4.38 -2.14 17.61
N GLU A 65 -4.09 -3.45 17.66
CA GLU A 65 -5.09 -4.48 18.00
C GLU A 65 -5.67 -4.28 19.41
N LYS A 66 -4.86 -3.79 20.38
CA LYS A 66 -5.33 -3.44 21.73
C LYS A 66 -6.39 -2.33 21.75
N TYR A 67 -6.49 -1.56 20.68
CA TYR A 67 -7.50 -0.52 20.48
C TYR A 67 -8.68 -1.01 19.61
N GLY A 68 -8.69 -2.30 19.26
CA GLY A 68 -9.73 -2.96 18.47
C GLY A 68 -9.63 -2.69 16.98
N PHE A 69 -8.48 -2.21 16.48
CA PHE A 69 -8.27 -2.12 15.03
C PHE A 69 -8.00 -3.51 14.46
N GLY A 70 -8.75 -3.87 13.43
CA GLY A 70 -8.49 -5.07 12.63
C GLY A 70 -7.52 -4.81 11.49
N ASP A 71 -7.40 -5.79 10.61
CA ASP A 71 -6.75 -5.63 9.32
C ASP A 71 -7.58 -4.78 8.35
N GLY A 72 -6.91 -4.23 7.34
CA GLY A 72 -7.53 -3.39 6.31
C GLY A 72 -6.97 -3.71 4.93
N PRO A 73 -7.73 -3.54 3.84
CA PRO A 73 -7.17 -3.65 2.50
C PRO A 73 -6.07 -2.61 2.32
N TYR A 74 -5.02 -2.98 1.59
CA TYR A 74 -4.02 -2.02 1.14
C TYR A 74 -3.86 -2.06 -0.38
N THR A 75 -3.47 -0.92 -0.95
CA THR A 75 -2.99 -0.82 -2.32
C THR A 75 -1.53 -0.40 -2.30
N ALA A 76 -0.78 -0.78 -3.32
CA ALA A 76 0.60 -0.37 -3.46
C ALA A 76 0.92 0.02 -4.91
N THR A 77 1.93 0.87 -5.08
CA THR A 77 2.48 1.28 -6.37
C THR A 77 4.00 1.08 -6.33
N VAL A 78 4.56 0.49 -7.37
CA VAL A 78 6.01 0.30 -7.52
C VAL A 78 6.56 1.34 -8.48
N GLN A 79 7.61 2.05 -8.08
CA GLN A 79 8.35 3.02 -8.89
C GLN A 79 9.85 2.82 -8.67
N GLY A 80 10.50 2.09 -9.59
CA GLY A 80 11.90 1.66 -9.42
C GLY A 80 12.05 0.82 -8.15
N ASP A 81 13.00 1.18 -7.28
CA ASP A 81 13.27 0.50 -6.01
C ASP A 81 12.37 0.97 -4.85
N THR A 82 11.38 1.83 -5.14
CA THR A 82 10.45 2.37 -4.14
C THR A 82 9.07 1.76 -4.31
N VAL A 83 8.49 1.29 -3.21
CA VAL A 83 7.08 0.89 -3.12
C VAL A 83 6.36 1.89 -2.22
N THR A 84 5.32 2.55 -2.72
CA THR A 84 4.39 3.31 -1.88
C THR A 84 3.13 2.49 -1.63
N PHE A 85 2.51 2.63 -0.46
CA PHE A 85 1.26 1.96 -0.13
C PHE A 85 0.30 2.88 0.62
N VAL A 86 -0.98 2.56 0.50
CA VAL A 86 -2.07 3.17 1.26
C VAL A 86 -2.91 2.07 1.88
N ALA A 87 -3.34 2.25 3.13
CA ALA A 87 -4.24 1.33 3.81
C ALA A 87 -5.22 2.06 4.72
N ASP A 88 -6.43 1.51 4.86
CA ASP A 88 -7.44 1.99 5.80
C ASP A 88 -7.81 0.89 6.78
N THR A 89 -7.72 1.19 8.08
CA THR A 89 -8.08 0.26 9.17
C THR A 89 -9.15 0.87 10.05
N THR A 90 -10.03 0.04 10.60
CA THR A 90 -11.17 0.49 11.40
C THR A 90 -11.25 -0.24 12.72
N SER A 91 -11.81 0.45 13.72
CA SER A 91 -12.16 -0.07 15.02
C SER A 91 -13.55 0.44 15.38
N GLU A 92 -14.47 -0.45 15.71
CA GLU A 92 -15.81 -0.06 16.16
C GLU A 92 -15.77 0.82 17.42
N LYS A 93 -14.70 0.69 18.22
CA LYS A 93 -14.51 1.40 19.48
C LYS A 93 -13.70 2.69 19.32
N LYS A 94 -12.79 2.72 18.35
CA LYS A 94 -11.75 3.75 18.23
C LYS A 94 -11.71 4.47 16.89
N GLY A 95 -12.68 4.23 16.00
CA GLY A 95 -12.82 4.99 14.77
C GLY A 95 -11.98 4.41 13.64
N LYS A 96 -11.22 5.25 12.94
CA LYS A 96 -10.53 4.88 11.70
C LYS A 96 -9.11 5.44 11.64
N MET A 97 -8.24 4.72 10.94
CA MET A 97 -6.89 5.16 10.64
C MET A 97 -6.62 5.03 9.14
N HIS A 98 -6.09 6.11 8.57
CA HIS A 98 -5.57 6.15 7.21
C HIS A 98 -4.05 6.11 7.26
N TRP A 99 -3.45 5.20 6.51
CA TRP A 99 -2.01 4.96 6.50
C TRP A 99 -1.47 5.24 5.10
N GLU A 100 -0.37 5.98 5.05
CA GLU A 100 0.46 6.15 3.86
C GLU A 100 1.88 5.75 4.20
N GLY A 101 2.51 4.94 3.35
CA GLY A 101 3.88 4.55 3.59
C GLY A 101 4.71 4.34 2.35
N THR A 102 6.01 4.34 2.57
CA THR A 102 7.06 4.18 1.57
C THR A 102 8.02 3.12 2.06
N VAL A 103 8.30 2.14 1.20
CA VAL A 103 9.26 1.06 1.43
C VAL A 103 10.38 1.18 0.40
N GLN A 104 11.62 1.12 0.87
CA GLN A 104 12.83 1.11 0.04
C GLN A 104 13.79 0.06 0.59
N GLY A 105 13.98 -1.03 -0.15
CA GLY A 105 14.67 -2.22 0.34
C GLY A 105 14.05 -2.74 1.64
N ASP A 106 14.85 -2.80 2.70
CA ASP A 106 14.41 -3.26 4.03
C ASP A 106 13.83 -2.14 4.90
N ARG A 107 13.77 -0.89 4.44
CA ARG A 107 13.31 0.24 5.27
C ARG A 107 11.87 0.60 4.96
N ILE A 108 11.14 0.97 6.00
CA ILE A 108 9.78 1.51 5.89
C ILE A 108 9.68 2.86 6.60
N GLN A 109 8.96 3.78 6.01
CA GLN A 109 8.43 4.97 6.66
C GLN A 109 6.93 5.03 6.45
N VAL A 110 6.19 5.38 7.50
CA VAL A 110 4.74 5.57 7.46
C VAL A 110 4.38 6.92 8.07
N ASN A 111 3.36 7.56 7.50
CA ASN A 111 2.57 8.58 8.17
C ASN A 111 1.14 8.07 8.25
N TYR A 112 0.46 8.35 9.35
CA TYR A 112 -0.92 7.92 9.48
C TYR A 112 -1.73 8.88 10.33
N VAL A 113 -3.02 8.93 10.02
CA VAL A 113 -3.98 9.82 10.67
C VAL A 113 -5.02 8.97 11.37
N TRP A 114 -5.08 9.09 12.69
CA TRP A 114 -6.13 8.48 13.49
C TRP A 114 -7.25 9.48 13.76
N VAL A 115 -8.46 9.17 13.31
CA VAL A 115 -9.68 9.85 13.73
C VAL A 115 -10.45 8.93 14.69
N ASP A 116 -10.54 9.35 15.95
CA ASP A 116 -11.28 8.65 17.00
C ASP A 116 -12.77 8.50 16.62
N ARG A 117 -13.48 7.58 17.27
CA ARG A 117 -14.91 7.42 17.03
C ARG A 117 -15.66 8.70 17.45
N THR A 118 -16.67 9.07 16.69
CA THR A 118 -17.61 10.11 17.11
C THR A 118 -18.43 9.63 18.31
N HIS A 119 -18.50 10.48 19.33
CA HIS A 119 -19.36 10.29 20.51
C HIS A 119 -20.28 11.50 20.69
N TRP A 120 -21.39 11.36 21.40
CA TRP A 120 -22.30 12.49 21.65
C TRP A 120 -21.59 13.66 22.39
N TYR A 121 -20.63 13.33 23.27
CA TYR A 121 -19.80 14.31 24.00
C TYR A 121 -18.55 14.74 23.23
N LYS A 122 -18.27 14.13 22.07
CA LYS A 122 -17.13 14.44 21.19
C LYS A 122 -17.58 14.26 19.73
N PRO A 123 -18.46 15.15 19.22
CA PRO A 123 -19.09 14.99 17.92
C PRO A 123 -18.10 15.11 16.76
N ASN A 124 -17.05 15.93 16.95
CA ASN A 124 -16.02 16.23 15.95
C ASN A 124 -14.64 15.86 16.48
N PRO A 125 -14.29 14.56 16.54
CA PRO A 125 -12.97 14.14 17.00
C PRO A 125 -11.88 14.73 16.10
N LYS A 126 -10.90 15.41 16.72
CA LYS A 126 -9.75 15.96 16.00
C LYS A 126 -8.86 14.83 15.48
N PRO A 127 -8.41 14.88 14.21
CA PRO A 127 -7.43 13.94 13.70
C PRO A 127 -6.12 14.02 14.47
N LEU A 128 -5.53 12.86 14.77
CA LEU A 128 -4.20 12.73 15.36
C LEU A 128 -3.23 12.23 14.28
N GLU A 129 -2.28 13.07 13.89
CA GLU A 129 -1.24 12.73 12.93
C GLU A 129 -0.06 12.07 13.63
N LYS A 130 0.36 10.92 13.11
CA LYS A 130 1.47 10.12 13.64
C LYS A 130 2.41 9.72 12.51
N TRP A 131 3.63 9.37 12.88
CA TRP A 131 4.66 8.89 11.99
C TRP A 131 5.29 7.62 12.56
N GLY A 132 5.84 6.78 11.68
CA GLY A 132 6.62 5.63 12.07
C GLY A 132 7.76 5.37 11.08
N LYS A 133 8.88 4.86 11.57
CA LYS A 133 10.03 4.44 10.76
C LYS A 133 10.59 3.15 11.31
N GLY A 134 11.00 2.27 10.42
CA GLY A 134 11.50 0.96 10.83
C GLY A 134 12.15 0.18 9.72
N GLU A 135 12.38 -1.09 10.03
CA GLU A 135 13.04 -2.02 9.13
C GLU A 135 12.29 -3.34 9.06
N LEU A 136 12.53 -4.07 7.98
CA LEU A 136 12.01 -5.41 7.76
C LEU A 136 12.49 -6.30 8.90
N LYS A 137 11.56 -7.03 9.53
CA LYS A 137 11.87 -8.04 10.52
C LYS A 137 12.67 -9.14 9.83
N LYS A 138 13.97 -9.19 10.11
CA LYS A 138 14.84 -10.29 9.68
C LYS A 138 14.43 -11.55 10.43
N GLY A 139 14.48 -12.69 9.74
CA GLY A 139 14.05 -13.99 10.27
C GLY A 139 14.67 -14.30 11.64
N GLU A 140 13.90 -15.01 12.46
CA GLU A 140 14.31 -15.61 13.73
C GLU A 140 15.16 -16.85 13.47
#